data_AF-A0A498K8L0-F1
#
_entry.id   AF-A0A498K8L0-F1
#
_cell.length_a   1.000
_cell.length_b   1.000
_cell.length_c   1.000
_cell.angle_alpha   90.00
_cell.angle_beta   90.00
_cell.angle_gamma   90.00
#
_symmetry.space_group_name_H-M   'P 1'
#
loop_
_entity.id
_entity.type
_entity.pdbx_description
1 polymer ?
#
loop_
_entity_poly.entity_id
_entity_poly.type
_entity_poly.pdbx_seq_one_letter_code
_entity_poly.pdbx_strand_id
1 'polypeptide(L)'
;MMNMGLDAYRFSISWPRLLPNGKLSGGVNKEGIKYYNNLINELINNGLKPFVTLFHWDLPQALHDEYGGFLSPKIVNHFRNYVELCYKEFGDRVKHWITINEPWSYSYGGYTRGFLAPGRCSAWQQLNCTGGNSATEPYLVAHNLLLAHAAAVKLYKNKYQVMPFSFGDLVPIENILSHWRIKFSGYNI
;
A
#
# COMPACT_ATOMS: atom_id res chain seq x y z
N MET A 1 -0.52 -23.50 3.47
CA MET A 1 -1.76 -22.74 3.75
C MET A 1 -2.96 -23.67 3.82
N MET A 2 -3.23 -24.47 2.79
CA MET A 2 -4.30 -25.48 2.81
C MET A 2 -4.16 -26.47 3.98
N ASN A 3 -2.97 -27.04 4.19
CA ASN A 3 -2.74 -27.99 5.31
C ASN A 3 -2.91 -27.38 6.72
N MET A 4 -2.99 -26.05 6.83
CA MET A 4 -3.27 -25.35 8.08
C MET A 4 -4.77 -25.04 8.27
N GLY A 5 -5.63 -25.40 7.31
CA GLY A 5 -7.06 -25.13 7.36
C GLY A 5 -7.44 -23.65 7.24
N LEU A 6 -6.64 -22.84 6.53
CA LEU A 6 -6.95 -21.43 6.31
C LEU A 6 -8.00 -21.24 5.20
N ASP A 7 -8.86 -20.22 5.35
CA ASP A 7 -9.89 -19.86 4.34
C ASP A 7 -9.44 -18.73 3.39
N ALA A 8 -8.40 -17.99 3.78
CA ALA A 8 -7.95 -16.81 3.06
C ALA A 8 -6.43 -16.65 3.16
N TYR A 9 -5.87 -15.97 2.17
CA TYR A 9 -4.47 -15.57 2.17
C TYR A 9 -4.33 -14.10 1.81
N ARG A 10 -3.72 -13.34 2.73
CA ARG A 10 -3.38 -11.95 2.51
C ARG A 10 -1.94 -11.84 1.99
N PHE A 11 -1.77 -11.20 0.84
CA PHE A 11 -0.45 -10.89 0.27
C PHE A 11 -0.44 -9.48 -0.33
N SER A 12 0.73 -8.98 -0.73
CA SER A 12 0.84 -7.73 -1.47
C SER A 12 1.29 -7.95 -2.92
N ILE A 13 0.77 -7.11 -3.81
CA ILE A 13 1.32 -6.94 -5.15
C ILE A 13 2.43 -5.91 -5.05
N SER A 14 3.59 -6.23 -5.61
CA SER A 14 4.72 -5.33 -5.55
C SER A 14 4.69 -4.32 -6.69
N TRP A 15 4.63 -3.04 -6.35
CA TRP A 15 4.59 -1.97 -7.34
C TRP A 15 5.81 -1.99 -8.28
N PRO A 16 7.07 -2.00 -7.80
CA PRO A 16 8.23 -2.07 -8.69
C PRO A 16 8.30 -3.37 -9.50
N ARG A 17 7.63 -4.46 -9.08
CA ARG A 17 7.56 -5.69 -9.88
C ARG A 17 6.70 -5.51 -11.12
N LEU A 18 5.57 -4.81 -11.02
CA LEU A 18 4.67 -4.54 -12.15
C LEU A 18 5.15 -3.37 -13.00
N LEU A 19 5.59 -2.29 -12.34
CA LEU A 19 6.09 -1.06 -12.97
C LEU A 19 7.48 -0.76 -12.41
N PRO A 20 8.56 -1.30 -13.01
CA PRO A 20 9.93 -1.09 -12.52
C PRO A 20 10.34 0.38 -12.42
N ASN A 21 9.90 1.20 -13.38
CA ASN A 21 10.11 2.65 -13.39
C ASN A 21 9.05 3.42 -12.58
N GLY A 22 8.16 2.71 -11.89
CA GLY A 22 7.02 3.25 -11.13
C GLY A 22 5.86 3.83 -11.95
N LYS A 23 6.06 4.07 -13.24
CA LYS A 23 5.07 4.69 -14.15
C LYS A 23 4.69 3.77 -15.30
N LEU A 24 3.43 3.84 -15.74
CA LEU A 24 2.96 3.14 -16.95
C LEU A 24 3.75 3.51 -18.21
N SER A 25 4.19 4.78 -18.32
CA SER A 25 5.00 5.25 -19.45
C SER A 25 6.37 4.56 -19.54
N GLY A 26 6.86 4.00 -18.44
CA GLY A 26 8.10 3.24 -18.39
C GLY A 26 7.94 1.76 -18.73
N GLY A 27 6.75 1.35 -19.17
CA GLY A 27 6.43 -0.04 -19.53
C GLY A 27 5.88 -0.87 -18.36
N VAL A 28 5.14 -1.92 -18.73
CA VAL A 28 4.55 -2.90 -17.80
C VAL A 28 5.33 -4.20 -17.88
N ASN A 29 5.75 -4.73 -16.74
CA ASN A 29 6.43 -6.01 -16.66
C ASN A 29 5.43 -7.18 -16.71
N LYS A 30 5.28 -7.78 -17.90
CA LYS A 30 4.35 -8.89 -18.14
C LYS A 30 4.67 -10.15 -17.32
N GLU A 31 5.94 -10.43 -17.04
CA GLU A 31 6.30 -11.57 -16.18
C GLU A 31 5.90 -11.33 -14.72
N GLY A 32 5.93 -10.07 -14.27
CA GLY A 32 5.38 -9.67 -12.97
C GLY A 32 3.87 -9.94 -12.89
N ILE A 33 3.13 -9.59 -13.94
CA ILE A 33 1.69 -9.89 -14.04
C ILE A 33 1.44 -11.40 -14.05
N LYS A 34 2.20 -12.15 -14.85
CA LYS A 34 2.11 -13.62 -14.94
C LYS A 34 2.32 -14.29 -13.58
N TYR A 35 3.31 -13.82 -12.81
CA TYR A 35 3.57 -14.32 -11.46
C TYR A 35 2.32 -14.18 -10.56
N TYR A 36 1.73 -12.99 -10.49
CA TYR A 36 0.54 -12.78 -9.64
C TYR A 36 -0.69 -13.50 -10.16
N ASN A 37 -0.86 -13.62 -11.49
CA ASN A 37 -1.91 -14.46 -12.07
C ASN A 37 -1.79 -15.92 -11.63
N ASN A 38 -0.58 -16.49 -11.70
CA ASN A 38 -0.34 -17.86 -11.26
C ASN A 38 -0.61 -18.03 -9.76
N LEU A 39 -0.15 -17.09 -8.93
CA LEU A 39 -0.40 -17.11 -7.50
C LEU A 39 -1.91 -17.03 -7.18
N ILE A 40 -2.63 -16.09 -7.80
CA ILE A 40 -4.07 -15.91 -7.57
C ILE A 40 -4.86 -17.14 -8.03
N ASN A 41 -4.52 -17.69 -9.20
CA ASN A 41 -5.16 -18.90 -9.71
C ASN A 41 -4.93 -20.07 -8.76
N GLU A 42 -3.70 -20.25 -8.28
CA GLU A 42 -3.37 -21.34 -7.36
C GLU A 42 -4.14 -21.19 -6.03
N LEU A 43 -4.23 -19.99 -5.48
CA LEU A 43 -5.02 -19.74 -4.26
C LEU A 43 -6.48 -20.14 -4.46
N ILE A 44 -7.10 -19.69 -5.55
CA ILE A 44 -8.50 -19.96 -5.85
C ILE A 44 -8.74 -21.45 -6.10
N ASN A 45 -7.86 -22.12 -6.85
CA ASN A 45 -7.94 -23.56 -7.10
C ASN A 45 -7.88 -24.38 -5.80
N ASN A 46 -7.22 -23.84 -4.77
CA ASN A 46 -7.13 -24.42 -3.44
C ASN A 46 -8.21 -23.92 -2.48
N GLY A 47 -9.24 -23.20 -2.96
CA GLY A 47 -10.35 -22.69 -2.15
C GLY A 47 -10.01 -21.50 -1.26
N LEU A 48 -8.81 -20.90 -1.40
CA LEU A 48 -8.38 -19.76 -0.60
C LEU A 48 -8.84 -18.44 -1.21
N LYS A 49 -9.43 -17.56 -0.39
CA LYS A 49 -9.79 -16.20 -0.79
C LYS A 49 -8.55 -15.29 -0.82
N PRO A 50 -8.21 -14.66 -1.94
CA PRO A 50 -7.09 -13.72 -2.00
C PRO A 50 -7.49 -12.36 -1.41
N PHE A 51 -6.73 -11.90 -0.41
CA PHE A 51 -6.80 -10.55 0.15
C PHE A 51 -5.57 -9.76 -0.27
N VAL A 52 -5.74 -8.83 -1.21
CA VAL A 52 -4.60 -8.21 -1.89
C VAL A 52 -4.34 -6.81 -1.36
N THR A 53 -3.13 -6.61 -0.85
CA THR A 53 -2.60 -5.29 -0.47
C THR A 53 -1.89 -4.65 -1.66
N LEU A 54 -2.34 -3.47 -2.10
CA LEU A 54 -1.81 -2.76 -3.26
C LEU A 54 -0.48 -2.05 -2.96
N PHE A 55 -0.34 -1.50 -1.75
CA PHE A 55 0.90 -0.88 -1.29
C PHE A 55 1.31 -1.38 0.08
N HIS A 56 2.48 -2.01 0.17
CA HIS A 56 3.06 -2.50 1.41
C HIS A 56 4.48 -1.97 1.60
N TRP A 57 4.58 -0.64 1.54
CA TRP A 57 5.82 0.13 1.77
C TRP A 57 6.91 -0.06 0.71
N ASP A 58 6.57 -0.70 -0.40
CA ASP A 58 7.48 -1.06 -1.49
C ASP A 58 7.40 -0.04 -2.64
N LEU A 59 7.58 1.24 -2.31
CA LEU A 59 7.57 2.31 -3.31
C LEU A 59 8.69 2.08 -4.35
N PRO A 60 8.42 2.18 -5.67
CA PRO A 60 9.48 2.13 -6.67
C PRO A 60 10.52 3.22 -6.43
N GLN A 61 11.79 2.84 -6.31
CA GLN A 61 12.90 3.77 -6.05
C GLN A 61 12.95 4.91 -7.07
N ALA A 62 12.63 4.62 -8.34
CA ALA A 62 12.56 5.64 -9.40
C ALA A 62 11.63 6.82 -9.07
N LEU A 63 10.51 6.58 -8.38
CA LEU A 63 9.59 7.65 -7.96
C LEU A 63 10.12 8.40 -6.72
N HIS A 64 10.86 7.71 -5.86
CA HIS A 64 11.55 8.35 -4.75
C HIS A 64 12.65 9.29 -5.25
N ASP A 65 13.47 8.83 -6.18
CA ASP A 65 14.58 9.62 -6.73
C ASP A 65 14.08 10.82 -7.54
N GLU A 66 12.97 10.68 -8.27
CA GLU A 66 12.45 11.76 -9.12
C GLU A 66 11.82 12.91 -8.33
N TYR A 67 11.06 12.62 -7.27
CA TYR A 67 10.30 13.66 -6.55
C TYR A 67 10.08 13.39 -5.06
N GLY A 68 10.78 12.42 -4.47
CA GLY A 68 10.67 12.09 -3.05
C GLY A 68 9.49 11.18 -2.69
N GLY A 69 8.84 10.55 -3.68
CA GLY A 69 7.75 9.60 -3.43
C GLY A 69 6.54 10.26 -2.77
N PHE A 70 6.13 9.75 -1.61
CA PHE A 70 4.96 10.25 -0.87
C PHE A 70 5.14 11.65 -0.25
N LEU A 71 6.32 12.27 -0.36
CA LEU A 71 6.47 13.70 -0.07
C LEU A 71 5.80 14.59 -1.14
N SER A 72 5.59 14.08 -2.36
CA SER A 72 5.02 14.85 -3.47
C SER A 72 3.58 14.44 -3.77
N PRO A 73 2.67 15.41 -4.05
CA PRO A 73 1.30 15.09 -4.46
C PRO A 73 1.24 14.37 -5.82
N LYS A 74 2.31 14.40 -6.62
CA LYS A 74 2.42 13.64 -7.88
C LYS A 74 2.18 12.14 -7.68
N ILE A 75 2.54 11.61 -6.51
CA ILE A 75 2.41 10.18 -6.20
C ILE A 75 0.96 9.69 -6.30
N VAL A 76 -0.02 10.56 -6.02
CA VAL A 76 -1.45 10.20 -5.99
C VAL A 76 -1.90 9.69 -7.36
N ASN A 77 -1.49 10.38 -8.43
CA ASN A 77 -1.82 9.98 -9.79
C ASN A 77 -1.05 8.74 -10.24
N HIS A 78 0.22 8.61 -9.85
CA HIS A 78 1.03 7.43 -10.19
C HIS A 78 0.52 6.18 -9.48
N PHE A 79 0.16 6.29 -8.20
CA PHE A 79 -0.48 5.22 -7.44
C PHE A 79 -1.82 4.84 -8.05
N ARG A 80 -2.68 5.83 -8.38
CA ARG A 80 -3.97 5.57 -9.05
C ARG A 80 -3.78 4.77 -10.35
N ASN A 81 -2.80 5.12 -11.18
CA ASN A 81 -2.51 4.43 -12.44
C ASN A 81 -2.00 3.00 -12.22
N TYR A 82 -1.12 2.79 -11.24
CA TYR A 82 -0.68 1.47 -10.82
C TYR A 82 -1.84 0.59 -10.30
N VAL A 83 -2.71 1.17 -9.49
CA VAL A 83 -3.89 0.50 -8.96
C VAL A 83 -4.88 0.15 -10.08
N GLU A 84 -5.07 1.04 -11.06
CA GLU A 84 -5.90 0.75 -12.23
C GLU A 84 -5.39 -0.47 -13.01
N LEU A 85 -4.06 -0.60 -13.17
CA LEU A 85 -3.46 -1.79 -13.76
C LEU A 85 -3.79 -3.03 -12.94
N CYS A 86 -3.64 -2.99 -11.62
CA CYS A 86 -3.97 -4.12 -10.74
C CYS A 86 -5.44 -4.53 -10.84
N TYR A 87 -6.37 -3.56 -10.86
CA TYR A 87 -7.79 -3.85 -11.00
C TYR A 87 -8.12 -4.44 -12.38
N LYS A 88 -7.48 -3.99 -13.46
CA LYS A 88 -7.66 -4.56 -14.80
C LYS A 88 -7.18 -6.00 -14.89
N GLU A 89 -5.99 -6.27 -14.35
CA GLU A 89 -5.33 -7.56 -14.54
C GLU A 89 -5.84 -8.65 -13.59
N PHE A 90 -6.34 -8.27 -12.40
CA PHE A 90 -6.66 -9.22 -11.33
C PHE A 90 -8.07 -9.06 -10.74
N GLY A 91 -8.79 -7.98 -11.04
CA GLY A 91 -10.09 -7.68 -10.44
C GLY A 91 -11.21 -8.64 -10.85
N ASP A 92 -11.02 -9.41 -11.91
CA ASP A 92 -11.91 -10.50 -12.29
C ASP A 92 -12.00 -11.57 -11.19
N ARG A 93 -10.87 -11.87 -10.53
CA ARG A 93 -10.71 -12.91 -9.49
C ARG A 93 -10.56 -12.37 -8.07
N VAL A 94 -9.93 -11.21 -7.90
CA VAL A 94 -9.69 -10.61 -6.58
C VAL A 94 -10.82 -9.66 -6.21
N LYS A 95 -11.50 -9.97 -5.10
CA LYS A 95 -12.63 -9.17 -4.57
C LYS A 95 -12.31 -8.41 -3.27
N HIS A 96 -11.23 -8.77 -2.59
CA HIS A 96 -10.82 -8.15 -1.32
C HIS A 96 -9.54 -7.32 -1.53
N TRP A 97 -9.71 -6.01 -1.56
CA TRP A 97 -8.62 -5.06 -1.79
C TRP A 97 -8.28 -4.25 -0.54
N ILE A 98 -7.00 -4.18 -0.23
CA ILE A 98 -6.41 -3.30 0.77
C ILE A 98 -5.51 -2.32 0.01
N THR A 99 -5.84 -1.04 0.03
CA THR A 99 -5.10 -0.01 -0.71
C THR A 99 -3.71 0.23 -0.14
N ILE A 100 -3.62 0.60 1.14
CA ILE A 100 -2.39 0.97 1.82
C ILE A 100 -2.30 0.17 3.12
N ASN A 101 -1.14 -0.43 3.37
CA ASN A 101 -0.83 -1.04 4.65
C ASN A 101 -0.29 0.00 5.64
N GLU A 102 -0.93 0.13 6.78
CA GLU A 102 -0.42 0.82 7.98
C GLU A 102 0.23 2.17 7.68
N PRO A 103 -0.56 3.17 7.24
CA PRO A 103 -0.04 4.49 6.85
C PRO A 103 0.73 5.19 7.98
N TRP A 104 0.31 4.96 9.24
CA TRP A 104 1.00 5.51 10.42
C TRP A 104 2.41 4.94 10.55
N SER A 105 2.56 3.61 10.47
CA SER A 105 3.86 2.93 10.56
C SER A 105 4.81 3.41 9.47
N TYR A 106 4.32 3.53 8.22
CA TYR A 106 5.10 4.05 7.10
C TYR A 106 5.57 5.49 7.33
N SER A 107 4.64 6.38 7.71
CA SER A 107 4.94 7.80 7.93
C SER A 107 5.87 8.02 9.13
N TYR A 108 5.63 7.29 10.23
CA TYR A 108 6.44 7.40 11.44
C TYR A 108 7.83 6.78 11.26
N GLY A 109 7.91 5.53 10.81
CA GLY A 109 9.18 4.83 10.65
C GLY A 109 10.05 5.42 9.53
N GLY A 110 9.43 5.85 8.42
CA GLY A 110 10.14 6.36 7.25
C GLY A 110 10.52 7.84 7.32
N TYR A 111 9.75 8.67 8.03
CA TYR A 111 9.89 10.13 8.00
C TYR A 111 9.95 10.81 9.38
N THR A 112 9.72 10.08 10.48
CA THR A 112 9.92 10.59 11.85
C THR A 112 11.19 10.05 12.47
N ARG A 113 11.33 8.72 12.51
CA ARG A 113 12.44 8.03 13.18
C ARG A 113 13.52 7.50 12.23
N GLY A 114 13.22 7.41 10.94
CA GLY A 114 14.16 7.00 9.89
C GLY A 114 14.67 5.56 9.98
N PHE A 115 14.02 4.66 10.74
CA PHE A 115 14.41 3.24 10.79
C PHE A 115 13.77 2.38 9.68
N LEU A 116 12.78 2.91 8.96
CA LEU A 116 12.24 2.34 7.73
C LEU A 116 12.68 3.19 6.54
N ALA A 117 12.67 2.62 5.33
CA ALA A 117 12.85 3.40 4.10
C ALA A 117 11.78 4.52 4.02
N PRO A 118 12.14 5.74 3.56
CA PRO A 118 13.45 6.15 2.99
C PRO A 118 14.51 6.60 4.02
N GLY A 119 14.28 6.38 5.32
CA GLY A 119 15.26 6.66 6.35
C GLY A 119 15.41 8.16 6.65
N ARG A 120 14.32 8.92 6.59
CA ARG A 120 14.32 10.37 6.77
C ARG A 120 13.95 10.75 8.21
N CYS A 121 14.69 11.71 8.76
CA CYS A 121 14.37 12.35 10.02
C CYS A 121 15.15 13.66 10.20
N SER A 122 14.75 14.49 11.18
CA SER A 122 15.46 15.72 11.53
C SER A 122 16.85 15.46 12.13
N ALA A 123 17.82 16.27 11.71
CA ALA A 123 19.22 16.16 12.15
C ALA A 123 19.41 16.21 13.69
N TRP A 124 18.58 16.99 14.40
CA TRP A 124 18.67 17.10 15.87
C TRP A 124 18.41 15.79 16.61
N GLN A 125 17.80 14.78 15.98
CA GLN A 125 17.58 13.48 16.59
C GLN A 125 18.83 12.58 16.59
N GLN A 126 19.87 12.90 15.80
CA GLN A 126 21.12 12.14 15.72
C GLN A 126 20.94 10.63 15.41
N LEU A 127 19.92 10.27 14.61
CA LEU A 127 19.57 8.88 14.27
C LEU A 127 20.24 8.36 12.97
N ASN A 128 21.27 9.05 12.46
CA ASN A 128 21.96 8.72 11.20
C ASN A 128 21.02 8.62 9.97
N CYS A 129 20.02 9.49 9.91
CA CYS A 129 19.07 9.56 8.80
C CYS A 129 19.68 10.21 7.56
N THR A 130 19.07 9.97 6.40
CA THR A 130 19.47 10.56 5.10
C THR A 130 19.12 12.05 4.97
N GLY A 131 18.39 12.60 5.96
CA GLY A 131 17.96 13.99 6.04
C GLY A 131 16.46 14.12 6.29
N GLY A 132 15.93 15.34 6.20
CA GLY A 132 14.50 15.63 6.26
C GLY A 132 14.03 16.35 7.52
N ASN A 133 12.72 16.42 7.69
CA ASN A 133 12.06 17.16 8.77
C ASN A 133 10.92 16.37 9.42
N SER A 134 11.19 15.80 10.59
CA SER A 134 10.25 14.99 11.37
C SER A 134 9.07 15.78 11.93
N ALA A 135 9.11 17.11 11.92
CA ALA A 135 7.97 17.94 12.32
C ALA A 135 6.96 18.17 11.19
N THR A 136 7.33 17.94 9.93
CA THR A 136 6.47 18.29 8.77
C THR A 136 6.25 17.13 7.80
N GLU A 137 7.30 16.37 7.48
CA GLU A 137 7.26 15.31 6.48
C GLU A 137 6.27 14.17 6.80
N PRO A 138 6.14 13.69 8.05
CA PRO A 138 5.17 12.64 8.36
C PRO A 138 3.73 13.05 8.04
N TYR A 139 3.39 14.32 8.22
CA TYR A 139 2.06 14.84 7.91
C TYR A 139 1.83 14.97 6.40
N LEU A 140 2.84 15.41 5.64
CA LEU A 140 2.77 15.47 4.18
C LEU A 140 2.60 14.07 3.58
N VAL A 141 3.37 13.10 4.08
CA VAL A 141 3.30 11.70 3.66
C VAL A 141 1.94 11.11 3.99
N ALA A 142 1.47 11.24 5.24
CA ALA A 142 0.16 10.76 5.65
C ALA A 142 -0.96 11.39 4.80
N HIS A 143 -0.88 12.69 4.51
CA HIS A 143 -1.85 13.37 3.67
C HIS A 143 -1.89 12.79 2.24
N ASN A 144 -0.73 12.60 1.61
CA ASN A 144 -0.66 12.04 0.26
C ASN A 144 -1.07 10.56 0.22
N LEU A 145 -0.81 9.77 1.28
CA LEU A 145 -1.32 8.41 1.42
C LEU A 145 -2.85 8.40 1.45
N LEU A 146 -3.49 9.26 2.25
CA LEU A 146 -4.95 9.38 2.31
C LEU A 146 -5.56 9.81 0.96
N LEU A 147 -4.94 10.76 0.26
CA LEU A 147 -5.37 11.15 -1.08
C LEU A 147 -5.20 10.01 -2.10
N ALA A 148 -4.11 9.25 -2.01
CA ALA A 148 -3.85 8.09 -2.86
C ALA A 148 -4.86 6.97 -2.60
N HIS A 149 -5.19 6.69 -1.34
CA HIS A 149 -6.28 5.80 -0.93
C HIS A 149 -7.61 6.25 -1.54
N ALA A 150 -8.00 7.52 -1.33
CA ALA A 150 -9.26 8.06 -1.83
C ALA A 150 -9.35 7.97 -3.37
N ALA A 151 -8.25 8.24 -4.08
CA ALA A 151 -8.19 8.10 -5.53
C ALA A 151 -8.38 6.65 -5.99
N ALA A 152 -7.76 5.68 -5.31
CA ALA A 152 -7.90 4.25 -5.58
C ALA A 152 -9.33 3.73 -5.31
N VAL A 153 -9.94 4.14 -4.20
CA VAL A 153 -11.32 3.78 -3.85
C VAL A 153 -12.32 4.39 -4.84
N LYS A 154 -12.16 5.68 -5.17
CA LYS A 154 -13.00 6.37 -6.16
C LYS A 154 -12.91 5.70 -7.53
N LEU A 155 -11.71 5.32 -7.96
CA LEU A 155 -11.50 4.58 -9.20
C LEU A 155 -12.24 3.23 -9.18
N TYR A 156 -12.11 2.46 -8.09
CA TYR A 156 -12.79 1.17 -7.97
C TYR A 156 -14.31 1.32 -8.06
N LYS A 157 -14.90 2.21 -7.25
CA LYS A 157 -16.35 2.46 -7.24
C LYS A 157 -16.89 2.89 -8.60
N ASN A 158 -16.17 3.75 -9.30
CA ASN A 158 -16.67 4.33 -10.55
C ASN A 158 -16.51 3.41 -11.76
N LYS A 159 -15.56 2.47 -11.75
CA LYS A 159 -15.18 1.71 -12.95
C LYS A 159 -15.18 0.20 -12.78
N TYR A 160 -14.95 -0.31 -11.58
CA TYR A 160 -14.73 -1.74 -11.32
C TYR A 160 -15.77 -2.35 -10.38
N GLN A 161 -16.61 -1.53 -9.75
CA GLN A 161 -17.77 -2.01 -9.00
C GLN A 161 -18.87 -2.39 -9.98
N VAL A 162 -19.03 -3.69 -10.24
CA VAL A 162 -20.02 -4.20 -11.19
C VAL A 162 -21.32 -4.47 -10.44
N MET A 163 -22.16 -3.43 -10.38
CA MET A 163 -23.46 -3.33 -9.71
C MET A 163 -23.44 -2.95 -8.22
N PRO A 164 -24.38 -2.09 -7.74
CA PRO A 164 -24.39 -1.63 -6.35
C PRO A 164 -24.80 -2.70 -5.31
N PHE A 165 -25.20 -3.91 -5.71
CA PHE A 165 -25.86 -4.88 -4.82
C PHE A 165 -25.64 -6.35 -5.23
N SER A 166 -24.44 -6.74 -5.66
CA SER A 166 -24.05 -8.15 -5.57
C SER A 166 -23.45 -8.39 -4.18
N PHE A 167 -23.95 -9.39 -3.44
CA PHE A 167 -23.41 -9.80 -2.14
C PHE A 167 -21.98 -10.36 -2.35
N GLY A 168 -20.96 -9.49 -2.37
CA GLY A 168 -19.58 -9.90 -2.56
C GLY A 168 -18.60 -8.80 -2.97
N ASP A 169 -19.07 -7.70 -3.58
CA ASP A 169 -18.19 -6.60 -4.00
C ASP A 169 -17.91 -5.66 -2.82
N LEU A 170 -16.72 -5.80 -2.22
CA LEU A 170 -16.29 -4.98 -1.09
C LEU A 170 -15.51 -3.76 -1.56
N VAL A 171 -15.80 -2.62 -0.93
CA VAL A 171 -15.05 -1.39 -1.16
C VAL A 171 -13.61 -1.59 -0.68
N PRO A 172 -12.58 -1.20 -1.46
CA PRO A 172 -11.20 -1.27 -1.01
C PRO A 172 -11.00 -0.50 0.29
N ILE A 173 -10.32 -1.13 1.26
CA ILE A 173 -10.08 -0.54 2.58
C ILE A 173 -8.63 -0.10 2.75
N GLU A 174 -8.36 0.71 3.76
CA GLU A 174 -7.01 0.95 4.29
C GLU A 174 -6.78 0.02 5.49
N ASN A 175 -5.61 -0.60 5.61
CA ASN A 175 -5.28 -1.43 6.77
C ASN A 175 -4.62 -0.58 7.85
N ILE A 176 -5.18 -0.58 9.07
CA ILE A 176 -4.79 0.35 10.14
C ILE A 176 -4.14 -0.42 11.29
N LEU A 177 -2.89 -0.08 11.62
CA LEU A 177 -2.26 -0.53 12.85
C LEU A 177 -2.98 0.10 14.05
N SER A 178 -3.55 -0.74 14.90
CA SER A 178 -4.36 -0.31 16.04
C SER A 178 -3.69 -0.71 17.35
N HIS A 179 -3.58 0.24 18.27
CA HIS A 179 -3.09 0.00 19.63
C HIS A 179 -4.15 0.44 20.63
N TRP A 180 -4.44 -0.40 21.62
CA TRP A 180 -5.24 0.00 22.78
C TRP A 180 -4.34 0.72 23.79
N ARG A 181 -4.81 1.85 24.35
CA ARG A 181 -4.07 2.58 25.38
C ARG A 181 -4.85 2.60 26.69
N ILE A 182 -4.15 2.29 27.79
CA ILE A 182 -4.66 2.40 29.16
C ILE A 182 -4.00 3.60 29.85
N LYS A 183 -4.69 4.24 30.80
CA LYS A 183 -4.14 5.36 31.56
C LYS A 183 -2.92 4.89 32.35
N PHE A 184 -1.84 5.65 32.27
CA PHE A 184 -0.70 5.45 33.15
C PHE A 184 -1.01 6.07 34.52
N SER A 185 -1.27 5.25 35.53
CA SER A 185 -1.19 5.64 36.93
C SER A 185 0.24 5.36 37.38
N GLY A 186 1.07 6.39 37.53
CA GLY A 186 2.42 6.22 38.06
C GLY A 186 2.37 5.49 39.41
N TYR A 187 3.38 4.67 39.70
CA TYR A 187 3.61 4.24 41.07
C TYR A 187 3.77 5.50 41.94
N ASN A 188 2.96 5.62 42.99
CA ASN A 188 3.24 6.58 44.06
C ASN A 188 4.61 6.20 44.63
N ILE A 189 5.62 7.04 44.39
CA ILE A 189 6.94 6.96 45.02
C ILE A 189 6.81 7.57 46.43
#